data_AF-A0A0M2KG75-F1
#
_entry.id   AF-A0A0M2KG75-F1
#
_cell.length_a   1.000
_cell.length_b   1.000
_cell.length_c   1.000
_cell.angle_alpha   90.00
_cell.angle_beta   90.00
_cell.angle_gamma   90.00
#
_symmetry.space_group_name_H-M   'P 1'
#
loop_
_entity.id
_entity.type
_entity.pdbx_description
1 polymer ?
#
loop_
_entity_poly.entity_id
_entity_poly.type
_entity_poly.pdbx_seq_one_letter_code
_entity_poly.pdbx_strand_id
1 'polypeptide(L)'
;MNAHSLEMRKELGAYYTPSALSQVMSDWAIRRPTDKILEPSFGGCGFLESCEKSLMEIGCINPMENLFGVDVDQKAFDTLKKKYGHLLIKKHFILSDFINVFPKDFGIEDFEVIIGNPPYISMHNMSYEQRKSCEKVFADSPFKTKTLGRNASLWGFFLLHALSFIRENGRIAWVLPSSFLNAYYAKELIRIYKNHFNHLKIIKINERLFKNEGADEMSVLFLCDEFHRTPINNGYVSIGFADTLNELTSIMTGTKENKLNSSENYKYNILDIDTLNVISSITEHKYSLKIQDIADIKIGMVTGMNNFFILDQSQILKHNLDNKHFRPVISRFSHLKGIHHTLKRHTKLIADNKKGLLLHVSPDDLYEKHSPLRKYLSQVDRKERAKNRTFKKRKKWFQPDDGIYPDAFFSYMVHEFPRMILNKGKVNCTNSIHRIFFKDIASNKLKKACCISLLSTFSQLSAELEGRSYGSGVLKIEPTAGKNISFLIKDDLIHELSNLSKEIDQLLLNNETSNATALVDKFFVDKGLFSLDELKSLKKGLFRLRKDRYKGVKNYE
;
A
#
# COMPACT_ATOMS: atom_id res chain seq x y z
N MET A 1 5.48 -24.27 19.04
CA MET A 1 5.35 -25.04 17.79
C MET A 1 4.11 -24.55 17.08
N ASN A 2 4.22 -24.12 15.82
CA ASN A 2 3.11 -23.51 15.07
C ASN A 2 2.05 -24.55 14.71
N ALA A 3 0.78 -24.27 15.01
CA ALA A 3 -0.33 -25.21 14.82
C ALA A 3 -0.83 -25.33 13.35
N HIS A 4 -0.30 -24.49 12.44
CA HIS A 4 -0.74 -24.39 11.05
C HIS A 4 0.42 -24.51 10.05
N SER A 5 0.11 -25.02 8.85
CA SER A 5 1.00 -24.92 7.69
C SER A 5 1.07 -23.46 7.17
N LEU A 6 2.07 -23.16 6.34
CA LEU A 6 2.23 -21.83 5.73
C LEU A 6 1.03 -21.42 4.86
N GLU A 7 0.41 -22.38 4.15
CA GLU A 7 -0.76 -22.13 3.30
C GLU A 7 -2.01 -21.80 4.13
N MET A 8 -2.26 -22.56 5.20
CA MET A 8 -3.38 -22.29 6.11
C MET A 8 -3.25 -20.93 6.82
N ARG A 9 -2.03 -20.53 7.21
CA ARG A 9 -1.79 -19.18 7.79
C ARG A 9 -2.14 -18.06 6.80
N LYS A 10 -1.83 -18.25 5.52
CA LYS A 10 -2.19 -17.28 4.47
C LYS A 10 -3.70 -17.21 4.22
N GLU A 11 -4.40 -18.33 4.29
CA GLU A 11 -5.86 -18.37 4.13
C GLU A 11 -6.60 -17.72 5.30
N LEU A 12 -6.14 -17.98 6.53
CA LEU A 12 -6.70 -17.37 7.75
C LEU A 12 -6.20 -15.94 7.98
N GLY A 13 -5.16 -15.51 7.26
CA GLY A 13 -4.47 -14.23 7.49
C GLY A 13 -3.86 -14.14 8.90
N ALA A 14 -3.52 -15.28 9.51
CA ALA A 14 -3.06 -15.40 10.88
C ALA A 14 -1.52 -15.37 10.96
N TYR A 15 -0.98 -14.35 11.62
CA TYR A 15 0.45 -14.18 11.88
C TYR A 15 0.67 -14.09 13.39
N TYR A 16 1.44 -15.02 13.96
CA TYR A 16 1.66 -15.04 15.40
C TYR A 16 2.54 -13.88 15.84
N THR A 17 2.03 -13.07 16.77
CA THR A 17 2.73 -11.93 17.35
C THR A 17 3.89 -12.42 18.22
N PRO A 18 5.13 -11.90 18.04
CA PRO A 18 6.23 -12.21 18.94
C PRO A 18 5.91 -11.85 20.39
N SER A 19 6.28 -12.71 21.33
CA SER A 19 5.95 -12.55 22.76
C SER A 19 6.42 -11.22 23.35
N ALA A 20 7.61 -10.75 22.96
CA ALA A 20 8.12 -9.46 23.40
C ALA A 20 7.23 -8.29 22.93
N LEU A 21 6.67 -8.37 21.72
CA LEU A 21 5.75 -7.35 21.22
C LEU A 21 4.40 -7.41 21.94
N SER A 22 3.82 -8.60 22.10
CA SER A 22 2.54 -8.74 22.81
C SER A 22 2.67 -8.31 24.27
N GLN A 23 3.82 -8.54 24.92
CA GLN A 23 4.08 -8.08 26.28
C GLN A 23 4.07 -6.57 26.40
N VAL A 24 4.87 -5.87 25.57
CA VAL A 24 4.95 -4.40 25.60
C VAL A 24 3.59 -3.74 25.36
N MET A 25 2.76 -4.33 24.51
CA MET A 25 1.40 -3.84 24.27
C MET A 25 0.46 -4.10 25.43
N SER A 26 0.56 -5.27 26.07
CA SER A 26 -0.27 -5.66 27.21
C SER A 26 0.05 -4.79 28.43
N ASP A 27 1.34 -4.54 28.69
CA ASP A 27 1.81 -3.69 29.79
C ASP A 27 1.34 -2.24 29.66
N TRP A 28 1.17 -1.74 28.43
CA TRP A 28 0.63 -0.41 28.18
C TRP A 28 -0.91 -0.36 28.35
N ALA A 29 -1.61 -1.40 27.89
CA ALA A 29 -3.06 -1.42 27.82
C ALA A 29 -3.71 -1.71 29.18
N ILE A 30 -3.12 -2.60 29.97
CA ILE A 30 -3.69 -3.10 31.23
C ILE A 30 -3.19 -2.23 32.37
N ARG A 31 -4.11 -1.65 33.14
CA ARG A 31 -3.79 -0.68 34.20
C ARG A 31 -4.35 -1.06 35.55
N ARG A 32 -5.31 -1.98 35.60
CA ARG A 32 -5.95 -2.42 36.86
C ARG A 32 -6.05 -3.94 36.89
N PRO A 33 -5.93 -4.56 38.08
CA PRO A 33 -6.07 -6.01 38.23
C PRO A 33 -7.48 -6.52 37.91
N THR A 34 -8.46 -5.62 37.73
CA THR A 34 -9.85 -5.91 37.37
C THR A 34 -10.19 -5.56 35.92
N ASP A 35 -9.22 -5.15 35.09
CA ASP A 35 -9.50 -4.82 33.70
C ASP A 35 -9.94 -6.08 32.94
N LYS A 36 -11.16 -6.08 32.36
CA LYS A 36 -11.63 -7.13 31.45
C LYS A 36 -11.07 -6.87 30.07
N ILE A 37 -10.47 -7.90 29.49
CA ILE A 37 -9.69 -7.81 28.26
C ILE A 37 -10.30 -8.72 27.20
N LEU A 38 -10.58 -8.16 26.03
CA LEU A 38 -11.02 -8.91 24.85
C LEU A 38 -9.91 -9.02 23.82
N GLU A 39 -9.58 -10.26 23.43
CA GLU A 39 -8.78 -10.58 22.25
C GLU A 39 -9.71 -11.20 21.17
N PRO A 40 -10.04 -10.46 20.08
CA PRO A 40 -11.07 -10.87 19.12
C PRO A 40 -10.60 -11.82 17.99
N SER A 41 -9.37 -12.33 18.04
CA SER A 41 -8.75 -13.26 17.08
C SER A 41 -7.53 -13.98 17.70
N PHE A 42 -7.73 -14.70 18.81
CA PHE A 42 -6.63 -14.99 19.75
C PHE A 42 -5.61 -16.02 19.28
N GLY A 43 -5.96 -16.82 18.27
CA GLY A 43 -5.09 -17.79 17.62
C GLY A 43 -4.25 -18.61 18.60
N GLY A 44 -2.94 -18.36 18.59
CA GLY A 44 -1.94 -19.08 19.36
C GLY A 44 -1.89 -18.72 20.85
N CYS A 45 -2.80 -17.86 21.32
CA CYS A 45 -2.89 -17.35 22.68
C CYS A 45 -1.73 -16.42 23.11
N GLY A 46 -0.93 -15.90 22.18
CA GLY A 46 0.23 -15.07 22.53
C GLY A 46 -0.12 -13.79 23.28
N PHE A 47 -1.18 -13.09 22.84
CA PHE A 47 -1.70 -11.93 23.58
C PHE A 47 -2.36 -12.32 24.91
N LEU A 48 -3.07 -13.46 24.95
CA LEU A 48 -3.68 -13.94 26.20
C LEU A 48 -2.61 -14.20 27.27
N GLU A 49 -1.50 -14.86 26.91
CA GLU A 49 -0.36 -15.10 27.82
C GLU A 49 0.27 -13.79 28.31
N SER A 50 0.47 -12.82 27.41
CA SER A 50 1.02 -11.52 27.80
C SER A 50 0.07 -10.74 28.71
N CYS A 51 -1.23 -10.77 28.43
CA CYS A 51 -2.24 -10.12 29.28
C CYS A 51 -2.32 -10.77 30.66
N GLU A 52 -2.27 -12.11 30.71
CA GLU A 52 -2.21 -12.89 31.95
C GLU A 52 -1.01 -12.45 32.80
N LYS A 53 0.18 -12.35 32.19
CA LYS A 53 1.40 -11.89 32.85
C LYS A 53 1.27 -10.46 33.37
N SER A 54 0.80 -9.52 32.55
CA SER A 54 0.63 -8.11 32.97
C SER A 54 -0.38 -7.98 34.11
N LEU A 55 -1.48 -8.74 34.09
CA LEU A 55 -2.47 -8.79 35.17
C LEU A 55 -1.86 -9.31 36.48
N MET A 56 -1.08 -10.39 36.44
CA MET A 56 -0.39 -10.90 37.63
C MET A 56 0.60 -9.89 38.20
N GLU A 57 1.37 -9.22 37.34
CA GLU A 57 2.37 -8.23 37.75
C GLU A 57 1.76 -7.03 38.51
N ILE A 58 0.52 -6.67 38.17
CA ILE A 58 -0.22 -5.59 38.87
C ILE A 58 -1.14 -6.11 39.99
N GLY A 59 -1.00 -7.38 40.39
CA GLY A 59 -1.64 -7.96 41.57
C GLY A 59 -2.98 -8.67 41.34
N CYS A 60 -3.31 -9.08 40.11
CA CYS A 60 -4.49 -9.91 39.85
C CYS A 60 -4.24 -11.36 40.31
N ILE A 61 -5.12 -11.88 41.18
CA ILE A 61 -5.02 -13.24 41.72
C ILE A 61 -5.48 -14.28 40.69
N ASN A 62 -6.57 -13.99 39.95
CA ASN A 62 -7.17 -14.89 38.96
C ASN A 62 -7.28 -14.22 37.57
N PRO A 63 -6.17 -14.02 36.84
CA PRO A 63 -6.18 -13.31 35.57
C PRO A 63 -7.16 -13.88 34.53
N MET A 64 -7.33 -15.20 34.50
CA MET A 64 -8.22 -15.88 33.55
C MET A 64 -9.69 -15.47 33.65
N GLU A 65 -10.14 -14.99 34.81
CA GLU A 65 -11.51 -14.47 34.96
C GLU A 65 -11.73 -13.16 34.19
N ASN A 66 -10.65 -12.46 33.86
CA ASN A 66 -10.68 -11.19 33.16
C ASN A 66 -10.34 -11.31 31.68
N LEU A 67 -9.94 -12.49 31.20
CA LEU A 67 -9.58 -12.72 29.80
C LEU A 67 -10.75 -13.29 29.00
N PHE A 68 -11.05 -12.65 27.89
CA PHE A 68 -12.09 -13.03 26.94
C PHE A 68 -11.51 -13.10 25.53
N GLY A 69 -12.10 -13.93 24.68
CA GLY A 69 -11.66 -13.98 23.30
C GLY A 69 -12.61 -14.62 22.31
N VAL A 70 -12.35 -14.32 21.04
CA VAL A 70 -13.04 -14.93 19.90
C VAL A 70 -11.99 -15.50 18.96
N ASP A 71 -12.26 -16.67 18.39
CA ASP A 71 -11.52 -17.14 17.24
C ASP A 71 -12.43 -17.99 16.35
N VAL A 72 -12.18 -17.96 15.05
CA VAL A 72 -12.94 -18.74 14.06
C VAL A 72 -12.36 -20.16 13.90
N ASP A 73 -11.10 -20.38 14.33
CA ASP A 73 -10.39 -21.64 14.15
C ASP A 73 -10.49 -22.56 15.38
N GLN A 74 -10.99 -23.78 15.17
CA GLN A 74 -11.06 -24.81 16.19
C GLN A 74 -9.67 -25.16 16.78
N LYS A 75 -8.59 -25.04 16.00
CA LYS A 75 -7.22 -25.30 16.48
C LYS A 75 -6.73 -24.25 17.47
N ALA A 76 -7.22 -23.00 17.36
CA ALA A 76 -6.95 -21.96 18.35
C ALA A 76 -7.54 -22.39 19.71
N PHE A 77 -8.77 -22.92 19.70
CA PHE A 77 -9.41 -23.47 20.90
C PHE A 77 -8.70 -24.71 21.45
N ASP A 78 -8.14 -25.56 20.60
CA ASP A 78 -7.34 -26.70 21.08
C ASP A 78 -6.06 -26.25 21.77
N THR A 79 -5.44 -25.18 21.27
CA THR A 79 -4.29 -24.52 21.92
C THR A 79 -4.70 -23.90 23.25
N LEU A 80 -5.83 -23.18 23.28
CA LEU A 80 -6.39 -22.58 24.49
C LEU A 80 -6.65 -23.64 25.58
N LYS A 81 -7.33 -24.74 25.23
CA LYS A 81 -7.60 -25.88 26.14
C LYS A 81 -6.31 -26.50 26.68
N LYS A 82 -5.30 -26.64 25.84
CA LYS A 82 -4.00 -27.21 26.24
C LYS A 82 -3.27 -26.31 27.24
N LYS A 83 -3.38 -24.98 27.09
CA LYS A 83 -2.73 -24.01 27.98
C LYS A 83 -3.48 -23.80 29.29
N TYR A 84 -4.82 -23.70 29.24
CA TYR A 84 -5.64 -23.22 30.35
C TYR A 84 -6.64 -24.26 30.91
N GLY A 85 -6.76 -25.44 30.31
CA GLY A 85 -7.69 -26.48 30.74
C GLY A 85 -9.15 -26.24 30.31
N HIS A 86 -9.99 -27.27 30.43
CA HIS A 86 -11.34 -27.28 29.86
C HIS A 86 -12.40 -26.48 30.64
N LEU A 87 -12.25 -26.33 31.96
CA LEU A 87 -13.31 -25.79 32.83
C LEU A 87 -13.43 -24.26 32.75
N LEU A 88 -12.37 -23.54 32.37
CA LEU A 88 -12.30 -22.08 32.35
C LEU A 88 -12.83 -21.43 31.05
N ILE A 89 -13.14 -22.25 30.02
CA ILE A 89 -13.36 -21.74 28.65
C ILE A 89 -14.82 -21.39 28.36
N LYS A 90 -15.79 -22.01 29.05
CA LYS A 90 -17.20 -22.09 28.60
C LYS A 90 -18.00 -20.78 28.60
N LYS A 91 -17.46 -19.65 29.07
CA LYS A 91 -18.16 -18.35 29.06
C LYS A 91 -17.36 -17.21 28.43
N HIS A 92 -16.04 -17.24 28.52
CA HIS A 92 -15.21 -16.11 28.09
C HIS A 92 -14.69 -16.25 26.66
N PHE A 93 -14.79 -17.46 26.07
CA PHE A 93 -14.25 -17.73 24.74
C PHE A 93 -15.32 -18.27 23.79
N ILE A 94 -15.45 -17.63 22.63
CA ILE A 94 -16.48 -17.92 21.63
C ILE A 94 -15.83 -18.41 20.33
N LEU A 95 -16.19 -19.62 19.87
CA LEU A 95 -15.76 -20.16 18.58
C LEU A 95 -16.68 -19.61 17.49
N SER A 96 -16.30 -18.51 16.85
CA SER A 96 -17.09 -17.82 15.83
C SER A 96 -16.23 -16.83 15.04
N ASP A 97 -16.77 -16.31 13.95
CA ASP A 97 -16.22 -15.10 13.33
C ASP A 97 -16.60 -13.89 14.20
N PHE A 98 -15.61 -13.13 14.67
CA PHE A 98 -15.80 -11.95 15.53
C PHE A 98 -16.79 -10.93 14.98
N ILE A 99 -16.87 -10.79 13.65
CA ILE A 99 -17.83 -9.89 13.00
C ILE A 99 -19.29 -10.27 13.31
N ASN A 100 -19.56 -11.52 13.71
CA ASN A 100 -20.88 -12.01 14.09
C ASN A 100 -21.09 -12.10 15.61
N VAL A 101 -20.10 -11.75 16.42
CA VAL A 101 -20.17 -11.74 17.89
C VAL A 101 -20.52 -10.33 18.36
N PHE A 102 -21.23 -10.21 19.48
CA PHE A 102 -21.61 -8.96 20.13
C PHE A 102 -21.38 -9.04 21.64
N PRO A 103 -21.26 -7.90 22.37
CA PRO A 103 -20.97 -7.91 23.81
C PRO A 103 -21.90 -8.82 24.64
N LYS A 104 -23.20 -8.80 24.32
CA LYS A 104 -24.22 -9.64 24.95
C LYS A 104 -23.93 -11.15 24.91
N ASP A 105 -23.18 -11.62 23.91
CA ASP A 105 -22.86 -13.04 23.75
C ASP A 105 -21.87 -13.52 24.83
N PHE A 106 -21.12 -12.59 25.44
CA PHE A 106 -20.27 -12.84 26.61
C PHE A 106 -21.01 -12.67 27.95
N GLY A 107 -22.26 -12.18 27.93
CA GLY A 107 -23.00 -11.85 29.15
C GLY A 107 -22.44 -10.63 29.91
N ILE A 108 -21.71 -9.75 29.24
CA ILE A 108 -21.22 -8.48 29.77
C ILE A 108 -21.56 -7.33 28.82
N GLU A 109 -21.58 -6.09 29.32
CA GLU A 109 -21.92 -4.92 28.50
C GLU A 109 -20.74 -4.42 27.67
N ASP A 110 -19.57 -4.30 28.27
CA ASP A 110 -18.37 -3.76 27.65
C ASP A 110 -17.07 -4.22 28.35
N PHE A 111 -15.94 -3.83 27.74
CA PHE A 111 -14.58 -4.22 28.11
C PHE A 111 -13.71 -2.99 28.40
N GLU A 112 -12.82 -3.10 29.39
CA GLU A 112 -11.76 -2.13 29.68
C GLU A 112 -10.73 -2.03 28.57
N VAL A 113 -10.35 -3.18 28.01
CA VAL A 113 -9.25 -3.31 27.06
C VAL A 113 -9.67 -4.19 25.89
N ILE A 114 -9.40 -3.73 24.67
CA ILE A 114 -9.41 -4.57 23.48
C ILE A 114 -8.00 -4.60 22.90
N ILE A 115 -7.45 -5.79 22.71
CA ILE A 115 -6.07 -5.96 22.26
C ILE A 115 -5.99 -7.10 21.25
N GLY A 116 -5.12 -7.00 20.25
CA GLY A 116 -4.87 -8.15 19.38
C GLY A 116 -4.14 -7.85 18.08
N ASN A 117 -4.03 -8.91 17.26
CA ASN A 117 -3.56 -8.84 15.89
C ASN A 117 -4.65 -9.37 14.93
N PRO A 118 -5.53 -8.50 14.41
CA PRO A 118 -6.65 -8.92 13.58
C PRO A 118 -6.20 -9.54 12.25
N PRO A 119 -7.03 -10.35 11.57
CA PRO A 119 -6.63 -11.06 10.35
C PRO A 119 -6.43 -10.16 9.12
N TYR A 120 -5.38 -10.43 8.34
CA TYR A 120 -4.99 -9.59 7.16
C TYR A 120 -5.57 -10.13 5.85
N ILE A 121 -6.91 -10.20 5.77
CA ILE A 121 -7.63 -10.73 4.61
C ILE A 121 -8.23 -9.60 3.76
N SER A 122 -7.81 -9.48 2.50
CA SER A 122 -8.40 -8.51 1.57
C SER A 122 -9.85 -8.85 1.21
N MET A 123 -10.69 -7.83 0.93
CA MET A 123 -12.10 -8.00 0.50
C MET A 123 -12.31 -9.03 -0.63
N HIS A 124 -11.34 -9.14 -1.54
CA HIS A 124 -11.40 -10.07 -2.66
C HIS A 124 -11.19 -11.53 -2.25
N ASN A 125 -10.51 -11.77 -1.13
CA ASN A 125 -10.24 -13.09 -0.58
C ASN A 125 -11.23 -13.50 0.52
N MET A 126 -12.03 -12.56 1.04
CA MET A 126 -13.13 -12.88 1.96
C MET A 126 -14.18 -13.78 1.29
N SER A 127 -14.79 -14.67 2.09
CA SER A 127 -15.96 -15.44 1.68
C SER A 127 -17.16 -14.52 1.41
N TYR A 128 -18.20 -15.04 0.74
CA TYR A 128 -19.42 -14.27 0.52
C TYR A 128 -20.11 -13.89 1.84
N GLU A 129 -20.23 -14.84 2.78
CA GLU A 129 -20.84 -14.61 4.09
C GLU A 129 -20.04 -13.60 4.91
N GLN A 130 -18.71 -13.69 4.93
CA GLN A 130 -17.86 -12.73 5.64
C GLN A 130 -18.06 -11.30 5.13
N ARG A 131 -18.15 -11.12 3.80
CA ARG A 131 -18.43 -9.80 3.21
C ARG A 131 -19.79 -9.27 3.65
N LYS A 132 -20.82 -10.11 3.64
CA LYS A 132 -22.17 -9.74 4.06
C LYS A 132 -22.21 -9.35 5.54
N SER A 133 -21.52 -10.09 6.41
CA SER A 133 -21.39 -9.75 7.83
C SER A 133 -20.65 -8.43 8.04
N CYS A 134 -19.55 -8.18 7.31
CA CYS A 134 -18.81 -6.92 7.36
C CYS A 134 -19.67 -5.73 6.89
N GLU A 135 -20.44 -5.90 5.81
CA GLU A 135 -21.38 -4.90 5.31
C GLU A 135 -22.47 -4.59 6.34
N LYS A 136 -23.00 -5.61 7.02
CA LYS A 136 -23.98 -5.45 8.09
C LYS A 136 -23.40 -4.70 9.29
N VAL A 137 -22.25 -5.12 9.81
CA VAL A 137 -21.57 -4.43 10.93
C VAL A 137 -21.30 -2.96 10.58
N PHE A 138 -20.83 -2.69 9.37
CA PHE A 138 -20.63 -1.32 8.92
C PHE A 138 -21.95 -0.53 8.85
N ALA A 139 -23.02 -1.14 8.34
CA ALA A 139 -24.33 -0.50 8.22
C ALA A 139 -24.96 -0.21 9.59
N ASP A 140 -24.79 -1.10 10.56
CA ASP A 140 -25.41 -0.99 11.88
C ASP A 140 -24.54 -0.16 12.86
N SER A 141 -23.27 0.10 12.52
CA SER A 141 -22.36 0.84 13.39
C SER A 141 -22.79 2.31 13.59
N PRO A 142 -22.94 2.78 14.84
CA PRO A 142 -23.22 4.19 15.13
C PRO A 142 -22.01 5.09 14.87
N PHE A 143 -20.81 4.51 14.76
CA PHE A 143 -19.55 5.21 14.52
C PHE A 143 -19.28 5.47 13.03
N LYS A 144 -20.13 4.92 12.14
CA LYS A 144 -19.92 5.05 10.70
C LYS A 144 -20.08 6.52 10.28
N THR A 145 -19.12 7.01 9.52
CA THR A 145 -19.11 8.34 8.93
C THR A 145 -19.27 8.25 7.43
N LYS A 146 -18.41 7.45 6.79
CA LYS A 146 -18.34 7.20 5.35
C LYS A 146 -18.04 5.73 5.09
N THR A 147 -18.31 5.27 3.87
CA THR A 147 -17.98 3.90 3.45
C THR A 147 -16.47 3.62 3.56
N LEU A 148 -16.10 2.44 4.08
CA LEU A 148 -14.73 1.92 4.02
C LEU A 148 -14.33 1.48 2.59
N GLY A 149 -15.29 1.45 1.65
CA GLY A 149 -15.06 1.10 0.26
C GLY A 149 -14.82 -0.38 -0.01
N ARG A 150 -14.82 -0.76 -1.29
CA ARG A 150 -14.74 -2.17 -1.75
C ARG A 150 -13.36 -2.83 -1.62
N ASN A 151 -12.38 -2.11 -1.09
CA ASN A 151 -10.99 -2.56 -0.94
C ASN A 151 -10.56 -2.66 0.53
N ALA A 152 -11.48 -2.51 1.48
CA ALA A 152 -11.19 -2.65 2.91
C ALA A 152 -10.73 -4.08 3.24
N SER A 153 -9.71 -4.19 4.08
CA SER A 153 -9.27 -5.47 4.63
C SER A 153 -10.11 -5.85 5.85
N LEU A 154 -10.13 -7.13 6.22
CA LEU A 154 -10.93 -7.64 7.34
C LEU A 154 -10.60 -6.93 8.65
N TRP A 155 -9.31 -6.68 8.92
CA TRP A 155 -8.88 -5.90 10.08
C TRP A 155 -9.56 -4.53 10.19
N GLY A 156 -9.93 -3.88 9.08
CA GLY A 156 -10.62 -2.59 9.13
C GLY A 156 -12.03 -2.69 9.72
N PHE A 157 -12.72 -3.80 9.48
CA PHE A 157 -14.01 -4.09 10.09
C PHE A 157 -13.87 -4.53 11.54
N PHE A 158 -12.80 -5.26 11.90
CA PHE A 158 -12.49 -5.59 13.29
C PHE A 158 -12.32 -4.31 14.13
N LEU A 159 -11.57 -3.34 13.64
CA LEU A 159 -11.38 -2.04 14.29
C LEU A 159 -12.72 -1.33 14.52
N LEU A 160 -13.52 -1.18 13.46
CA LEU A 160 -14.84 -0.54 13.58
C LEU A 160 -15.77 -1.29 14.55
N HIS A 161 -15.80 -2.62 14.47
CA HIS A 161 -16.65 -3.46 15.29
C HIS A 161 -16.26 -3.40 16.77
N ALA A 162 -14.96 -3.38 17.07
CA ALA A 162 -14.43 -3.30 18.43
C ALA A 162 -14.91 -2.07 19.20
N LEU A 163 -15.25 -0.96 18.52
CA LEU A 163 -15.84 0.22 19.17
C LEU A 163 -17.19 -0.07 19.84
N SER A 164 -17.90 -1.13 19.42
CA SER A 164 -19.14 -1.57 20.09
C SER A 164 -18.91 -2.36 21.37
N PHE A 165 -17.67 -2.83 21.61
CA PHE A 165 -17.29 -3.63 22.78
C PHE A 165 -16.58 -2.82 23.86
N ILE A 166 -15.95 -1.70 23.49
CA ILE A 166 -15.13 -0.93 24.42
C ILE A 166 -16.00 -0.05 25.33
N ARG A 167 -15.64 0.02 26.60
CA ARG A 167 -16.31 0.88 27.58
C ARG A 167 -15.80 2.32 27.56
N GLU A 168 -16.56 3.22 28.18
CA GLU A 168 -16.12 4.60 28.40
C GLU A 168 -14.80 4.64 29.17
N ASN A 169 -13.84 5.46 28.74
CA ASN A 169 -12.45 5.52 29.21
C ASN A 169 -11.64 4.22 29.00
N GLY A 170 -12.10 3.35 28.10
CA GLY A 170 -11.41 2.12 27.72
C GLY A 170 -10.21 2.36 26.80
N ARG A 171 -9.41 1.31 26.59
CA ARG A 171 -8.16 1.32 25.82
C ARG A 171 -8.18 0.28 24.71
N ILE A 172 -7.59 0.61 23.57
CA ILE A 172 -7.45 -0.31 22.44
C ILE A 172 -6.00 -0.37 21.97
N ALA A 173 -5.49 -1.58 21.72
CA ALA A 173 -4.14 -1.82 21.19
C ALA A 173 -4.14 -2.82 20.04
N TRP A 174 -3.77 -2.36 18.84
CA TRP A 174 -3.73 -3.19 17.64
C TRP A 174 -2.33 -3.35 17.06
N VAL A 175 -2.02 -4.56 16.57
CA VAL A 175 -0.94 -4.80 15.60
C VAL A 175 -1.54 -4.82 14.20
N LEU A 176 -1.12 -3.90 13.36
CA LEU A 176 -1.67 -3.69 12.02
C LEU A 176 -0.58 -3.78 10.94
N PRO A 177 -0.96 -4.08 9.69
CA PRO A 177 -0.02 -4.08 8.58
C PRO A 177 0.36 -2.65 8.19
N SER A 178 1.50 -2.48 7.52
CA SER A 178 1.95 -1.17 6.98
C SER A 178 0.95 -0.48 6.05
N SER A 179 0.00 -1.24 5.49
CA SER A 179 -1.11 -0.68 4.72
C SER A 179 -2.00 0.27 5.55
N PHE A 180 -2.03 0.15 6.88
CA PHE A 180 -2.72 1.09 7.79
C PHE A 180 -2.23 2.54 7.63
N LEU A 181 -0.94 2.75 7.34
CA LEU A 181 -0.39 4.10 7.15
C LEU A 181 -0.82 4.78 5.85
N ASN A 182 -1.34 4.03 4.88
CA ASN A 182 -1.45 4.49 3.49
C ASN A 182 -2.81 4.20 2.83
N ALA A 183 -3.61 3.29 3.38
CA ALA A 183 -4.88 2.91 2.80
C ALA A 183 -5.94 3.98 3.06
N TYR A 184 -6.79 4.24 2.06
CA TYR A 184 -7.84 5.26 2.18
C TYR A 184 -8.81 4.99 3.31
N TYR A 185 -9.24 3.73 3.47
CA TYR A 185 -10.14 3.34 4.56
C TYR A 185 -9.48 3.42 5.94
N ALA A 186 -8.15 3.28 6.01
CA ALA A 186 -7.41 3.45 7.26
C ALA A 186 -7.44 4.91 7.73
N LYS A 187 -7.34 5.88 6.81
CA LYS A 187 -7.50 7.30 7.15
C LYS A 187 -8.88 7.60 7.75
N GLU A 188 -9.92 6.98 7.19
CA GLU A 188 -11.28 7.11 7.75
C GLU A 188 -11.38 6.48 9.14
N LEU A 189 -10.79 5.30 9.35
CA LEU A 189 -10.74 4.66 10.67
C LEU A 189 -9.96 5.53 11.69
N ILE A 190 -8.80 6.07 11.33
CA ILE A 190 -8.05 6.99 12.18
C ILE A 190 -8.90 8.22 12.54
N ARG A 191 -9.65 8.77 11.58
CA ARG A 191 -10.57 9.89 11.83
C ARG A 191 -11.69 9.51 12.79
N ILE A 192 -12.32 8.35 12.60
CA ILE A 192 -13.35 7.83 13.52
C ILE A 192 -12.76 7.72 14.93
N TYR A 193 -11.64 7.03 15.08
CA TYR A 193 -10.99 6.87 16.38
C TYR A 193 -10.56 8.22 16.99
N LYS A 194 -10.05 9.17 16.19
CA LYS A 194 -9.70 10.52 16.66
C LYS A 194 -10.90 11.26 17.23
N ASN A 195 -12.09 11.02 16.68
CA ASN A 195 -13.31 11.60 17.20
C ASN A 195 -13.81 10.89 18.47
N HIS A 196 -13.24 9.76 18.88
CA HIS A 196 -13.76 8.95 19.98
C HIS A 196 -12.70 8.59 21.04
N PHE A 197 -11.46 9.08 20.91
CA PHE A 197 -10.38 8.83 21.86
C PHE A 197 -9.55 10.10 22.05
N ASN A 198 -9.19 10.43 23.30
CA ASN A 198 -8.36 11.60 23.56
C ASN A 198 -6.95 11.45 22.99
N HIS A 199 -6.39 10.23 23.04
CA HIS A 199 -5.01 9.98 22.65
C HIS A 199 -4.90 8.79 21.71
N LEU A 200 -4.44 9.05 20.49
CA LEU A 200 -4.07 8.05 19.49
C LEU A 200 -2.56 8.06 19.32
N LYS A 201 -1.93 6.89 19.37
CA LYS A 201 -0.51 6.70 19.09
C LYS A 201 -0.34 5.65 18.00
N ILE A 202 0.29 6.06 16.91
CA ILE A 202 0.64 5.22 15.76
C ILE A 202 2.16 5.04 15.77
N ILE A 203 2.64 3.80 15.93
CA ILE A 203 4.09 3.52 15.95
C ILE A 203 4.43 2.60 14.79
N LYS A 204 5.23 3.09 13.84
CA LYS A 204 5.78 2.26 12.76
C LYS A 204 7.02 1.53 13.28
N ILE A 205 7.03 0.20 13.20
CA ILE A 205 8.19 -0.62 13.53
C ILE A 205 8.94 -0.96 12.25
N ASN A 206 10.23 -0.62 12.17
CA ASN A 206 11.03 -0.86 10.98
C ASN A 206 11.60 -2.28 10.90
N GLU A 207 11.67 -2.98 12.03
CA GLU A 207 12.00 -4.40 12.09
C GLU A 207 10.88 -5.27 11.49
N ARG A 208 11.24 -6.26 10.67
CA ARG A 208 10.28 -7.22 10.08
C ARG A 208 9.99 -8.35 11.05
N LEU A 209 9.18 -8.06 12.07
CA LEU A 209 8.87 -8.96 13.19
C LEU A 209 8.24 -10.30 12.77
N PHE A 210 7.54 -10.33 11.62
CA PHE A 210 6.80 -11.50 11.15
C PHE A 210 7.47 -12.25 9.98
N LYS A 211 8.75 -11.96 9.68
CA LYS A 211 9.48 -12.61 8.58
C LYS A 211 9.52 -14.14 8.72
N ASN A 212 9.69 -14.63 9.94
CA ASN A 212 9.71 -16.06 10.25
C ASN A 212 8.32 -16.72 10.12
N GLU A 213 7.26 -15.92 10.14
CA GLU A 213 5.88 -16.36 9.91
C GLU A 213 5.48 -16.28 8.42
N GLY A 214 6.41 -15.90 7.54
CA GLY A 214 6.19 -15.81 6.10
C GLY A 214 5.49 -14.52 5.65
N ALA A 215 5.36 -13.52 6.54
CA ALA A 215 4.95 -12.17 6.19
C ALA A 215 6.18 -11.30 5.93
N ASP A 216 6.21 -10.65 4.77
CA ASP A 216 7.26 -9.69 4.40
C ASP A 216 6.83 -8.23 4.67
N GLU A 217 5.76 -8.04 5.45
CA GLU A 217 5.19 -6.74 5.79
C GLU A 217 5.77 -6.17 7.09
N MET A 218 5.88 -4.84 7.14
CA MET A 218 6.23 -4.11 8.35
C MET A 218 4.99 -3.94 9.24
N SER A 219 5.19 -3.88 10.55
CA SER A 219 4.12 -3.76 11.53
C SER A 219 3.93 -2.33 12.01
N VAL A 220 2.68 -1.98 12.28
CA VAL A 220 2.28 -0.69 12.82
C VAL A 220 1.46 -0.94 14.07
N LEU A 221 1.84 -0.32 15.17
CA LEU A 221 1.04 -0.36 16.39
C LEU A 221 0.06 0.80 16.37
N PHE A 222 -1.19 0.52 16.69
CA PHE A 222 -2.22 1.53 16.84
C PHE A 222 -2.82 1.44 18.24
N LEU A 223 -2.49 2.43 19.06
CA LEU A 223 -2.82 2.49 20.48
C LEU A 223 -3.78 3.66 20.69
N CYS A 224 -4.90 3.41 21.35
CA CYS A 224 -5.95 4.39 21.57
C CYS A 224 -6.35 4.39 23.04
N ASP A 225 -6.33 5.55 23.68
CA ASP A 225 -6.59 5.72 25.11
C ASP A 225 -7.71 6.72 25.35
N GLU A 226 -8.45 6.48 26.44
CA GLU A 226 -9.60 7.26 26.88
C GLU A 226 -10.74 7.32 25.84
N PHE A 227 -11.39 6.18 25.62
CA PHE A 227 -12.55 6.09 24.72
C PHE A 227 -13.75 6.92 25.21
N HIS A 228 -14.45 7.55 24.27
CA HIS A 228 -15.72 8.23 24.46
C HIS A 228 -16.78 7.73 23.49
N ARG A 229 -17.94 7.29 24.00
CA ARG A 229 -19.07 6.84 23.15
C ARG A 229 -19.59 7.98 22.26
N THR A 230 -19.59 9.20 22.76
CA THR A 230 -19.96 10.40 22.00
C THR A 230 -18.73 11.04 21.34
N PRO A 231 -18.86 11.62 20.14
CA PRO A 231 -17.75 12.29 19.48
C PRO A 231 -17.17 13.47 20.30
N ILE A 232 -15.85 13.59 20.30
CA ILE A 232 -15.05 14.68 20.89
C ILE A 232 -14.34 15.50 19.80
N ASN A 233 -13.97 16.74 20.11
CA ASN A 233 -13.33 17.67 19.17
C ASN A 233 -11.81 17.83 19.37
N ASN A 234 -11.24 17.26 20.44
CA ASN A 234 -9.87 17.49 20.89
C ASN A 234 -8.98 16.24 20.85
N GLY A 235 -9.43 15.14 20.22
CA GLY A 235 -8.63 13.93 20.07
C GLY A 235 -7.30 14.22 19.34
N TYR A 236 -6.21 13.73 19.92
CA TYR A 236 -4.85 14.00 19.46
C TYR A 236 -4.23 12.76 18.85
N VAL A 237 -3.64 12.90 17.66
CA VAL A 237 -2.92 11.82 16.97
C VAL A 237 -1.43 12.09 17.03
N SER A 238 -0.73 11.07 17.47
CA SER A 238 0.71 11.06 17.64
C SER A 238 1.33 9.95 16.81
N ILE A 239 2.43 10.25 16.13
CA ILE A 239 3.12 9.29 15.25
C ILE A 239 4.57 9.12 15.71
N GLY A 240 4.98 7.88 15.95
CA GLY A 240 6.33 7.51 16.35
C GLY A 240 6.94 6.44 15.44
N PHE A 241 8.25 6.23 15.60
CA PHE A 241 9.02 5.26 14.85
C PHE A 241 9.91 4.47 15.82
N ALA A 242 9.99 3.16 15.63
CA ALA A 242 10.91 2.30 16.36
C ALA A 242 11.69 1.44 15.35
N ASP A 243 13.02 1.46 15.43
CA ASP A 243 13.87 0.61 14.60
C ASP A 243 13.96 -0.82 15.16
N THR A 244 13.78 -0.99 16.47
CA THR A 244 13.84 -2.28 17.17
C THR A 244 12.76 -2.38 18.25
N LEU A 245 12.48 -3.60 18.72
CA LEU A 245 11.61 -3.81 19.89
C LEU A 245 12.12 -3.12 21.17
N ASN A 246 13.43 -3.06 21.39
CA ASN A 246 13.98 -2.37 22.56
C ASN A 246 13.68 -0.87 22.53
N GLU A 247 13.80 -0.25 21.35
CA GLU A 247 13.43 1.16 21.18
C GLU A 247 11.92 1.36 21.38
N LEU A 248 11.09 0.44 20.88
CA LEU A 248 9.64 0.49 21.12
C LEU A 248 9.33 0.50 22.62
N THR A 249 9.97 -0.36 23.42
CA THR A 249 9.76 -0.39 24.88
C THR A 249 10.06 0.97 25.50
N SER A 250 11.18 1.61 25.14
CA SER A 250 11.51 2.96 25.63
C SER A 250 10.49 4.03 25.24
N ILE A 251 9.88 3.91 24.05
CA ILE A 251 8.83 4.83 23.59
C ILE A 251 7.53 4.63 24.37
N MET A 252 7.24 3.38 24.75
CA MET A 252 6.03 3.02 25.47
C MET A 252 6.10 3.41 26.95
N THR A 253 7.28 3.31 27.57
CA THR A 253 7.52 3.71 28.96
C THR A 253 7.76 5.21 29.14
N GLY A 254 7.83 5.99 28.05
CA GLY A 254 8.01 7.44 28.11
C GLY A 254 9.45 7.89 28.37
N THR A 255 10.45 7.00 28.26
CA THR A 255 11.87 7.34 28.52
C THR A 255 12.55 8.03 27.33
N LYS A 256 11.84 8.25 26.21
CA LYS A 256 12.28 9.03 25.05
C LYS A 256 11.27 10.15 24.77
N GLU A 257 11.73 11.39 24.73
CA GLU A 257 10.98 12.52 24.17
C GLU A 257 10.88 12.38 22.65
N ASN A 258 9.94 11.56 22.18
CA ASN A 258 9.63 11.54 20.76
C ASN A 258 8.73 12.72 20.44
N LYS A 259 9.14 13.57 19.49
CA LYS A 259 8.29 14.59 18.87
C LYS A 259 7.17 13.90 18.12
N LEU A 260 6.08 13.66 18.83
CA LEU A 260 4.81 13.23 18.31
C LEU A 260 4.22 14.39 17.50
N ASN A 261 4.10 14.19 16.19
CA ASN A 261 3.63 15.22 15.25
C ASN A 261 2.25 14.84 14.71
N SER A 262 1.42 15.85 14.43
CA SER A 262 -0.01 15.71 14.09
C SER A 262 -0.32 15.60 12.59
N SER A 263 0.65 15.27 11.74
CA SER A 263 0.41 15.13 10.29
C SER A 263 -0.38 13.87 9.95
N GLU A 264 -1.40 14.00 9.09
CA GLU A 264 -2.16 12.86 8.55
C GLU A 264 -1.31 11.91 7.68
N ASN A 265 -0.17 12.39 7.16
CA ASN A 265 0.78 11.56 6.44
C ASN A 265 2.06 11.43 7.27
N TYR A 266 2.28 10.21 7.78
CA TYR A 266 3.42 9.88 8.64
C TYR A 266 4.78 10.28 8.04
N LYS A 267 4.91 10.34 6.71
CA LYS A 267 6.17 10.66 6.04
C LYS A 267 6.65 12.07 6.31
N TYR A 268 5.74 13.02 6.55
CA TYR A 268 6.13 14.37 6.95
C TYR A 268 6.85 14.38 8.30
N ASN A 269 6.58 13.40 9.18
CA ASN A 269 7.22 13.30 10.49
C ASN A 269 8.65 12.73 10.43
N ILE A 270 9.08 12.26 9.25
CA ILE A 270 10.46 11.81 8.99
C ILE A 270 11.36 13.00 8.57
N LEU A 271 10.74 14.09 8.11
CA LEU A 271 11.43 15.28 7.61
C LEU A 271 11.73 16.25 8.76
N ASP A 272 12.78 17.06 8.60
CA ASP A 272 13.03 18.19 9.53
C ASP A 272 12.22 19.42 9.13
N ILE A 273 12.11 20.36 10.08
CA ILE A 273 11.33 21.59 9.92
C ILE A 273 11.81 22.43 8.73
N ASP A 274 13.12 22.49 8.48
CA ASP A 274 13.68 23.24 7.35
C ASP A 274 13.17 22.66 6.03
N THR A 275 13.25 21.32 5.89
CA THR A 275 12.75 20.63 4.70
C THR A 275 11.24 20.82 4.53
N LEU A 276 10.47 20.77 5.61
CA LEU A 276 9.02 20.99 5.59
C LEU A 276 8.67 22.41 5.12
N ASN A 277 9.36 23.42 5.64
CA ASN A 277 9.17 24.82 5.25
C ASN A 277 9.49 25.03 3.77
N VAL A 278 10.58 24.45 3.28
CA VAL A 278 10.95 24.52 1.86
C VAL A 278 9.90 23.85 0.97
N ILE A 279 9.42 22.65 1.34
CA ILE A 279 8.34 21.99 0.60
C ILE A 279 7.09 22.87 0.57
N SER A 280 6.65 23.40 1.72
CA SER A 280 5.45 24.25 1.81
C SER A 280 5.58 25.45 0.90
N SER A 281 6.69 26.19 1.03
CA SER A 281 6.98 27.38 0.23
C SER A 281 6.94 27.10 -1.27
N ILE A 282 7.61 26.02 -1.72
CA ILE A 282 7.60 25.65 -3.14
C ILE A 282 6.21 25.21 -3.59
N THR A 283 5.45 24.46 -2.77
CA THR A 283 4.10 24.00 -3.13
C THR A 283 3.04 25.09 -3.18
N GLU A 284 3.23 26.20 -2.46
CA GLU A 284 2.33 27.35 -2.47
C GLU A 284 2.52 28.25 -3.70
N HIS A 285 3.63 28.10 -4.42
CA HIS A 285 3.86 28.85 -5.63
C HIS A 285 3.02 28.37 -6.82
N LYS A 286 2.53 29.32 -7.62
CA LYS A 286 1.70 29.08 -8.83
C LYS A 286 2.33 28.17 -9.90
N TYR A 287 3.66 28.06 -9.91
CA TYR A 287 4.40 27.23 -10.85
C TYR A 287 4.59 25.80 -10.34
N SER A 288 4.15 25.47 -9.13
CA SER A 288 4.12 24.10 -8.59
C SER A 288 2.79 23.46 -8.96
N LEU A 289 2.82 22.59 -9.96
CA LEU A 289 1.64 21.91 -10.48
C LEU A 289 1.63 20.46 -10.05
N LYS A 290 0.45 19.91 -9.78
CA LYS A 290 0.22 18.47 -9.67
C LYS A 290 0.00 17.86 -11.05
N ILE A 291 0.27 16.56 -11.22
CA ILE A 291 0.08 15.91 -12.53
C ILE A 291 -1.37 16.06 -13.01
N GLN A 292 -2.35 15.96 -12.11
CA GLN A 292 -3.77 16.14 -12.42
C GLN A 292 -4.14 17.52 -13.00
N ASP A 293 -3.31 18.55 -12.76
CA ASP A 293 -3.58 19.89 -13.26
C ASP A 293 -3.39 19.95 -14.78
N ILE A 294 -2.56 19.08 -15.35
CA ILE A 294 -2.24 19.05 -16.79
C ILE A 294 -2.55 17.73 -17.50
N ALA A 295 -2.73 16.63 -16.76
CA ALA A 295 -2.91 15.29 -17.33
C ALA A 295 -3.69 14.34 -16.41
N ASP A 296 -4.40 13.39 -17.00
CA ASP A 296 -5.02 12.28 -16.29
C ASP A 296 -4.10 11.05 -16.25
N ILE A 297 -4.22 10.26 -15.19
CA ILE A 297 -3.50 8.99 -15.01
C ILE A 297 -4.51 7.85 -14.97
N LYS A 298 -4.34 6.88 -15.87
CA LYS A 298 -5.11 5.64 -15.89
C LYS A 298 -4.19 4.43 -15.84
N ILE A 299 -4.71 3.30 -15.38
CA ILE A 299 -3.97 2.03 -15.46
C ILE A 299 -3.79 1.61 -16.93
N GLY A 300 -2.69 0.93 -17.24
CA GLY A 300 -2.51 0.24 -18.51
C GLY A 300 -3.50 -0.90 -18.72
N MET A 301 -3.48 -1.46 -19.93
CA MET A 301 -4.38 -2.52 -20.35
C MET A 301 -4.20 -3.78 -19.50
N VAL A 302 -5.32 -4.34 -19.02
CA VAL A 302 -5.35 -5.59 -18.27
C VAL A 302 -5.63 -6.74 -19.24
N THR A 303 -4.61 -7.54 -19.57
CA THR A 303 -4.79 -8.69 -20.48
C THR A 303 -5.46 -9.88 -19.79
N GLY A 304 -5.30 -10.02 -18.47
CA GLY A 304 -5.75 -11.18 -17.70
C GLY A 304 -4.87 -12.43 -17.86
N MET A 305 -3.91 -12.42 -18.80
CA MET A 305 -2.96 -13.52 -19.02
C MET A 305 -1.75 -13.02 -19.82
N ASN A 306 -0.90 -12.18 -19.19
CA ASN A 306 0.19 -11.48 -19.88
C ASN A 306 1.13 -12.43 -20.64
N ASN A 307 1.43 -13.62 -20.08
CA ASN A 307 2.32 -14.58 -20.73
C ASN A 307 1.76 -15.18 -22.03
N PHE A 308 0.43 -15.16 -22.20
CA PHE A 308 -0.26 -15.66 -23.37
C PHE A 308 -0.50 -14.56 -24.42
N PHE A 309 -0.84 -13.34 -23.98
CA PHE A 309 -1.15 -12.25 -24.92
C PHE A 309 0.06 -11.41 -25.32
N ILE A 310 1.17 -11.49 -24.57
CA ILE A 310 2.35 -10.66 -24.82
C ILE A 310 3.55 -11.55 -25.08
N LEU A 311 3.98 -11.53 -26.34
CA LEU A 311 4.98 -12.42 -26.87
C LEU A 311 6.27 -11.67 -27.22
N ASP A 312 7.35 -12.42 -27.23
CA ASP A 312 8.61 -12.08 -27.89
C ASP A 312 8.70 -12.77 -29.26
N GLN A 313 9.74 -12.43 -30.03
CA GLN A 313 9.92 -12.93 -31.39
C GLN A 313 10.17 -14.44 -31.42
N SER A 314 10.82 -14.99 -30.39
CA SER A 314 11.07 -16.43 -30.26
C SER A 314 9.77 -17.22 -30.06
N GLN A 315 8.85 -16.70 -29.25
CA GLN A 315 7.54 -17.33 -29.04
C GLN A 315 6.69 -17.32 -30.33
N ILE A 316 6.76 -16.23 -31.11
CA ILE A 316 6.05 -16.13 -32.40
C ILE A 316 6.56 -17.20 -33.38
N LEU A 317 7.87 -17.34 -33.52
CA LEU A 317 8.50 -18.35 -34.37
C LEU A 317 8.16 -19.77 -33.90
N LYS A 318 8.30 -20.06 -32.59
CA LYS A 318 7.99 -21.37 -32.00
C LYS A 318 6.56 -21.84 -32.31
N HIS A 319 5.61 -20.91 -32.34
CA HIS A 319 4.21 -21.22 -32.59
C HIS A 319 3.79 -21.03 -34.05
N ASN A 320 4.72 -20.73 -34.96
CA ASN A 320 4.46 -20.44 -36.38
C ASN A 320 3.35 -19.39 -36.57
N LEU A 321 3.37 -18.33 -35.75
CA LEU A 321 2.38 -17.26 -35.79
C LEU A 321 2.79 -16.19 -36.80
N ASP A 322 1.83 -15.71 -37.58
CA ASP A 322 2.04 -14.61 -38.53
C ASP A 322 2.16 -13.26 -37.78
N ASN A 323 3.15 -12.44 -38.15
CA ASN A 323 3.41 -11.12 -37.60
C ASN A 323 2.21 -10.16 -37.74
N LYS A 324 1.32 -10.38 -38.72
CA LYS A 324 0.12 -9.55 -38.91
C LYS A 324 -0.84 -9.58 -37.70
N HIS A 325 -0.79 -10.64 -36.90
CA HIS A 325 -1.64 -10.80 -35.71
C HIS A 325 -1.10 -10.06 -34.49
N PHE A 326 -0.07 -9.22 -34.63
CA PHE A 326 0.57 -8.58 -33.50
C PHE A 326 0.62 -7.06 -33.64
N ARG A 327 0.46 -6.39 -32.49
CA ARG A 327 0.66 -4.94 -32.35
C ARG A 327 1.75 -4.66 -31.33
N PRO A 328 2.53 -3.58 -31.49
CA PRO A 328 3.44 -3.09 -30.47
C PRO A 328 2.76 -2.91 -29.10
N VAL A 329 3.41 -3.35 -28.03
CA VAL A 329 3.00 -3.09 -26.63
C VAL A 329 4.20 -3.00 -25.70
N ILE A 330 4.15 -2.11 -24.72
CA ILE A 330 5.15 -2.06 -23.65
C ILE A 330 4.71 -2.99 -22.52
N SER A 331 5.45 -4.08 -22.34
CA SER A 331 5.10 -5.11 -21.37
C SER A 331 5.51 -4.76 -19.93
N ARG A 332 6.63 -4.06 -19.75
CA ARG A 332 7.20 -3.67 -18.46
C ARG A 332 7.89 -2.32 -18.57
N PHE A 333 7.85 -1.52 -17.49
CA PHE A 333 8.40 -0.18 -17.50
C PHE A 333 9.93 -0.15 -17.69
N SER A 334 10.65 -1.20 -17.28
CA SER A 334 12.10 -1.33 -17.47
C SER A 334 12.54 -1.41 -18.93
N HIS A 335 11.63 -1.68 -19.86
CA HIS A 335 11.92 -1.64 -21.29
C HIS A 335 11.97 -0.20 -21.84
N LEU A 336 11.48 0.77 -21.08
CA LEU A 336 11.50 2.18 -21.48
C LEU A 336 12.76 2.86 -20.93
N LYS A 337 13.44 3.60 -21.81
CA LYS A 337 14.61 4.43 -21.50
C LYS A 337 14.46 5.83 -22.08
N GLY A 338 15.15 6.80 -21.47
CA GLY A 338 15.09 8.19 -21.88
C GLY A 338 13.76 8.87 -21.56
N ILE A 339 13.49 9.99 -22.22
CA ILE A 339 12.28 10.81 -22.00
C ILE A 339 11.18 10.56 -23.03
N HIS A 340 11.46 9.78 -24.06
CA HIS A 340 10.49 9.45 -25.10
C HIS A 340 10.72 8.05 -25.68
N HIS A 341 9.65 7.43 -26.16
CA HIS A 341 9.67 6.10 -26.77
C HIS A 341 9.15 6.18 -28.20
N THR A 342 9.92 5.70 -29.17
CA THR A 342 9.58 5.72 -30.61
C THR A 342 9.40 4.30 -31.15
N LEU A 343 8.81 4.16 -32.33
CA LEU A 343 8.75 2.87 -33.02
C LEU A 343 10.15 2.30 -33.28
N LYS A 344 11.15 3.13 -33.64
CA LYS A 344 12.55 2.68 -33.79
C LYS A 344 13.11 2.07 -32.49
N ARG A 345 12.86 2.70 -31.33
CA ARG A 345 13.25 2.13 -30.02
C ARG A 345 12.49 0.84 -29.75
N HIS A 346 11.22 0.78 -30.12
CA HIS A 346 10.41 -0.42 -29.97
C HIS A 346 10.92 -1.59 -30.81
N THR A 347 11.25 -1.37 -32.08
CA THR A 347 11.83 -2.39 -32.96
C THR A 347 13.13 -2.96 -32.37
N LYS A 348 13.98 -2.12 -31.78
CA LYS A 348 15.18 -2.59 -31.07
C LYS A 348 14.83 -3.49 -29.88
N LEU A 349 13.82 -3.14 -29.08
CA LEU A 349 13.35 -4.01 -27.99
C LEU A 349 12.91 -5.39 -28.48
N ILE A 350 12.22 -5.44 -29.63
CA ILE A 350 11.79 -6.71 -30.23
C ILE A 350 13.00 -7.51 -30.74
N ALA A 351 13.95 -6.84 -31.40
CA ALA A 351 15.20 -7.46 -31.86
C ALA A 351 16.03 -8.03 -30.70
N ASP A 352 16.01 -7.38 -29.53
CA ASP A 352 16.62 -7.86 -28.29
C ASP A 352 15.78 -8.98 -27.60
N ASN A 353 14.83 -9.56 -28.34
CA ASN A 353 13.90 -10.62 -27.93
C ASN A 353 13.14 -10.30 -26.62
N LYS A 354 12.82 -9.02 -26.39
CA LYS A 354 11.97 -8.62 -25.27
C LYS A 354 10.51 -8.83 -25.63
N LYS A 355 9.71 -9.23 -24.63
CA LYS A 355 8.24 -9.28 -24.76
C LYS A 355 7.72 -7.88 -25.06
N GLY A 356 7.18 -7.70 -26.26
CA GLY A 356 6.72 -6.39 -26.74
C GLY A 356 5.66 -6.45 -27.82
N LEU A 357 5.14 -7.65 -28.13
CA LEU A 357 4.14 -7.86 -29.17
C LEU A 357 2.85 -8.38 -28.53
N LEU A 358 1.78 -7.61 -28.67
CA LEU A 358 0.44 -7.96 -28.21
C LEU A 358 -0.26 -8.77 -29.30
N LEU A 359 -0.76 -9.94 -28.94
CA LEU A 359 -1.67 -10.70 -29.81
C LEU A 359 -2.96 -9.89 -30.01
N HIS A 360 -3.17 -9.43 -31.25
CA HIS A 360 -4.27 -8.60 -31.70
C HIS A 360 -4.93 -9.26 -32.90
N VAL A 361 -6.04 -9.94 -32.64
CA VAL A 361 -6.68 -10.89 -33.58
C VAL A 361 -8.12 -10.49 -33.81
N SER A 362 -8.54 -10.48 -35.08
CA SER A 362 -9.94 -10.32 -35.49
C SER A 362 -10.65 -11.67 -35.63
N PRO A 363 -11.99 -11.71 -35.65
CA PRO A 363 -12.73 -12.93 -35.97
C PRO A 363 -12.37 -13.51 -37.35
N ASP A 364 -12.07 -12.67 -38.33
CA ASP A 364 -11.77 -13.07 -39.71
C ASP A 364 -10.43 -13.81 -39.80
N ASP A 365 -9.46 -13.45 -38.95
CA ASP A 365 -8.18 -14.18 -38.82
C ASP A 365 -8.37 -15.64 -38.33
N LEU A 366 -9.55 -15.98 -37.82
CA LEU A 366 -9.90 -17.32 -37.36
C LEU A 366 -10.70 -18.13 -38.39
N TYR A 367 -10.88 -17.63 -39.61
CA TYR A 367 -11.64 -18.33 -40.66
C TYR A 367 -11.01 -19.69 -41.02
N GLU A 368 -9.69 -19.71 -41.23
CA GLU A 368 -8.97 -20.93 -41.59
C GLU A 368 -8.97 -21.95 -40.43
N LYS A 369 -9.54 -23.13 -40.67
CA LYS A 369 -9.53 -24.23 -39.72
C LYS A 369 -8.11 -24.80 -39.60
N HIS A 370 -7.71 -25.19 -38.38
CA HIS A 370 -6.39 -25.75 -38.06
C HIS A 370 -5.17 -24.82 -38.25
N SER A 371 -5.39 -23.52 -38.48
CA SER A 371 -4.31 -22.54 -38.55
C SER A 371 -3.47 -22.52 -37.25
N PRO A 372 -2.17 -22.15 -37.34
CA PRO A 372 -1.31 -22.01 -36.16
C PRO A 372 -1.91 -21.10 -35.08
N LEU A 373 -2.60 -20.03 -35.49
CA LEU A 373 -3.30 -19.12 -34.60
C LEU A 373 -4.42 -19.81 -33.81
N ARG A 374 -5.28 -20.60 -34.48
CA ARG A 374 -6.34 -21.35 -33.79
C ARG A 374 -5.76 -22.39 -32.83
N LYS A 375 -4.67 -23.07 -33.22
CA LYS A 375 -3.95 -24.01 -32.34
C LYS A 375 -3.39 -23.29 -31.11
N TYR A 376 -2.81 -22.11 -31.27
CA TYR A 376 -2.33 -21.30 -30.15
C TYR A 376 -3.46 -20.87 -29.21
N LEU A 377 -4.57 -20.32 -29.74
CA LEU A 377 -5.75 -19.94 -28.95
C LEU A 377 -6.42 -21.12 -28.24
N SER A 378 -6.25 -22.34 -28.74
CA SER A 378 -6.81 -23.55 -28.13
C SER A 378 -6.09 -23.98 -26.84
N GLN A 379 -4.88 -23.47 -26.58
CA GLN A 379 -4.11 -23.77 -25.36
C GLN A 379 -4.81 -23.26 -24.09
N VAL A 380 -5.64 -22.23 -24.20
CA VAL A 380 -6.47 -21.75 -23.09
C VAL A 380 -7.80 -22.49 -23.14
N ASP A 381 -8.04 -23.39 -22.20
CA ASP A 381 -9.25 -24.23 -22.20
C ASP A 381 -10.52 -23.47 -21.75
N ARG A 382 -11.69 -24.11 -21.86
CA ARG A 382 -12.97 -23.49 -21.45
C ARG A 382 -13.05 -23.19 -19.95
N LYS A 383 -12.44 -24.02 -19.11
CA LYS A 383 -12.48 -23.89 -17.64
C LYS A 383 -11.63 -22.71 -17.19
N GLU A 384 -10.44 -22.55 -17.75
CA GLU A 384 -9.56 -21.41 -17.52
C GLU A 384 -10.21 -20.10 -17.98
N ARG A 385 -10.83 -20.11 -19.18
CA ARG A 385 -11.60 -18.95 -19.67
C ARG A 385 -12.75 -18.57 -18.73
N ALA A 386 -13.49 -19.57 -18.21
CA ALA A 386 -14.60 -19.35 -17.30
C ALA A 386 -14.16 -18.93 -15.89
N LYS A 387 -12.93 -19.20 -15.47
CA LYS A 387 -12.38 -18.72 -14.19
C LYS A 387 -11.81 -17.29 -14.31
N ASN A 388 -11.29 -16.92 -15.48
CA ASN A 388 -10.66 -15.62 -15.67
C ASN A 388 -11.68 -14.46 -15.66
N ARG A 389 -11.63 -13.63 -14.61
CA ARG A 389 -12.55 -12.49 -14.42
C ARG A 389 -12.45 -11.44 -15.52
N THR A 390 -11.27 -11.26 -16.11
CA THR A 390 -11.06 -10.26 -17.16
C THR A 390 -11.63 -10.73 -18.50
N PHE A 391 -11.54 -12.03 -18.79
CA PHE A 391 -12.05 -12.59 -20.04
C PHE A 391 -13.58 -12.46 -20.14
N LYS A 392 -14.29 -12.65 -19.01
CA LYS A 392 -15.75 -12.49 -18.91
C LYS A 392 -16.25 -11.08 -19.27
N LYS A 393 -15.42 -10.06 -19.08
CA LYS A 393 -15.80 -8.66 -19.36
C LYS A 393 -15.70 -8.29 -20.84
N ARG A 394 -15.15 -9.17 -21.68
CA ARG A 394 -14.92 -8.90 -23.10
C ARG A 394 -15.96 -9.58 -23.96
N LYS A 395 -16.37 -8.92 -25.05
CA LYS A 395 -17.17 -9.54 -26.11
C LYS A 395 -16.49 -10.78 -26.70
N LYS A 396 -15.16 -10.72 -26.86
CA LYS A 396 -14.30 -11.85 -27.25
C LYS A 396 -13.13 -11.95 -26.28
N TRP A 397 -12.98 -13.10 -25.63
CA TRP A 397 -11.99 -13.28 -24.57
C TRP A 397 -10.54 -13.04 -25.04
N PHE A 398 -10.26 -13.36 -26.32
CA PHE A 398 -8.94 -13.30 -26.96
C PHE A 398 -8.56 -11.92 -27.50
N GLN A 399 -9.38 -10.89 -27.29
CA GLN A 399 -9.10 -9.52 -27.73
C GLN A 399 -8.83 -8.63 -26.51
N PRO A 400 -7.60 -8.65 -25.94
CA PRO A 400 -7.27 -7.83 -24.78
C PRO A 400 -7.08 -6.35 -25.11
N ASP A 401 -6.76 -6.02 -26.36
CA ASP A 401 -6.47 -4.65 -26.82
C ASP A 401 -7.69 -3.73 -26.64
N ASP A 402 -7.50 -2.64 -25.91
CA ASP A 402 -8.54 -1.64 -25.68
C ASP A 402 -8.50 -0.50 -26.72
N GLY A 403 -7.48 -0.46 -27.59
CA GLY A 403 -7.34 0.59 -28.61
C GLY A 403 -7.08 1.99 -28.04
N ILE A 404 -6.79 2.11 -26.73
CA ILE A 404 -6.59 3.40 -26.06
C ILE A 404 -5.09 3.61 -25.83
N TYR A 405 -4.48 4.44 -26.67
CA TYR A 405 -3.06 4.73 -26.66
C TYR A 405 -2.75 5.99 -25.84
N PRO A 406 -1.85 5.92 -24.84
CA PRO A 406 -1.52 7.07 -24.01
C PRO A 406 -0.61 8.07 -24.72
N ASP A 407 -0.62 9.33 -24.28
CA ASP A 407 0.38 10.33 -24.68
C ASP A 407 1.77 10.03 -24.08
N ALA A 408 1.80 9.48 -22.86
CA ALA A 408 3.02 9.11 -22.18
C ALA A 408 2.82 7.91 -21.24
N PHE A 409 3.92 7.24 -20.93
CA PHE A 409 3.98 6.18 -19.94
C PHE A 409 4.46 6.74 -18.61
N PHE A 410 3.90 6.25 -17.51
CA PHE A 410 4.31 6.65 -16.17
C PHE A 410 4.64 5.44 -15.29
N SER A 411 5.69 5.57 -14.50
CA SER A 411 6.20 4.51 -13.63
C SER A 411 5.21 4.15 -12.52
N TYR A 412 4.84 2.87 -12.42
CA TYR A 412 3.99 2.34 -11.35
C TYR A 412 4.79 1.92 -10.11
N MET A 413 5.90 1.22 -10.33
CA MET A 413 6.84 0.77 -9.31
C MET A 413 8.19 1.41 -9.58
N VAL A 414 8.73 2.09 -8.57
CA VAL A 414 9.91 2.94 -8.66
C VAL A 414 10.95 2.47 -7.64
N HIS A 415 12.19 2.31 -8.11
CA HIS A 415 13.34 2.09 -7.24
C HIS A 415 14.04 3.43 -6.95
N GLU A 416 14.44 4.15 -8.00
CA GLU A 416 15.14 5.43 -7.89
C GLU A 416 14.15 6.60 -7.92
N PHE A 417 13.60 6.96 -9.08
CA PHE A 417 12.73 8.13 -9.26
C PHE A 417 11.55 7.87 -10.21
N PRO A 418 10.43 8.60 -10.05
CA PRO A 418 9.32 8.53 -10.99
C PRO A 418 9.77 8.97 -12.38
N ARG A 419 9.29 8.28 -13.43
CA ARG A 419 9.58 8.65 -14.82
C ARG A 419 8.30 8.76 -15.62
N MET A 420 8.23 9.83 -16.41
CA MET A 420 7.23 10.05 -17.44
C MET A 420 7.93 10.03 -18.80
N ILE A 421 7.45 9.21 -19.72
CA ILE A 421 8.11 8.94 -21.00
C ILE A 421 7.12 9.13 -22.14
N LEU A 422 7.36 10.12 -23.01
CA LEU A 422 6.46 10.45 -24.12
C LEU A 422 6.32 9.29 -25.11
N ASN A 423 5.08 8.90 -25.42
CA ASN A 423 4.75 7.83 -26.33
C ASN A 423 4.70 8.31 -27.79
N LYS A 424 5.85 8.66 -28.36
CA LYS A 424 5.94 9.06 -29.78
C LYS A 424 5.65 7.90 -30.74
N GLY A 425 5.74 6.65 -30.27
CA GLY A 425 5.45 5.47 -31.06
C GLY A 425 3.97 5.11 -31.16
N LYS A 426 3.07 5.79 -30.42
CA LYS A 426 1.64 5.43 -30.30
C LYS A 426 1.44 3.95 -29.95
N VAL A 427 2.21 3.47 -28.97
CA VAL A 427 2.22 2.07 -28.50
C VAL A 427 1.38 1.92 -27.23
N ASN A 428 0.66 0.80 -27.05
CA ASN A 428 -0.11 0.55 -25.83
C ASN A 428 0.80 -0.02 -24.71
N CYS A 429 0.31 -0.15 -23.48
CA CYS A 429 1.07 -0.74 -22.38
C CYS A 429 0.22 -1.62 -21.45
N THR A 430 0.88 -2.51 -20.72
CA THR A 430 0.22 -3.35 -19.71
C THR A 430 -0.12 -2.57 -18.44
N ASN A 431 -0.99 -3.13 -17.61
CA ASN A 431 -1.36 -2.59 -16.30
C ASN A 431 -0.20 -2.51 -15.28
N SER A 432 1.01 -2.96 -15.63
CA SER A 432 2.23 -2.69 -14.85
C SER A 432 2.84 -1.30 -15.12
N ILE A 433 2.22 -0.54 -16.03
CA ILE A 433 2.61 0.79 -16.47
C ILE A 433 1.35 1.66 -16.44
N HIS A 434 1.49 2.89 -15.95
CA HIS A 434 0.39 3.84 -16.03
C HIS A 434 0.39 4.59 -17.36
N ARG A 435 -0.81 4.96 -17.79
CA ARG A 435 -1.10 5.73 -18.99
C ARG A 435 -1.36 7.17 -18.61
N ILE A 436 -0.62 8.09 -19.23
CA ILE A 436 -0.81 9.53 -19.11
C ILE A 436 -1.59 10.01 -20.34
N PHE A 437 -2.62 10.81 -20.09
CA PHE A 437 -3.37 11.54 -21.10
C PHE A 437 -3.31 13.01 -20.75
N PHE A 438 -2.57 13.80 -21.54
CA PHE A 438 -2.51 15.23 -21.30
C PHE A 438 -3.83 15.88 -21.69
N LYS A 439 -4.22 16.95 -21.00
CA LYS A 439 -5.36 17.78 -21.39
C LYS A 439 -5.06 18.42 -22.75
N ASP A 440 -6.09 18.65 -23.57
CA ASP A 440 -5.96 19.08 -24.98
C ASP A 440 -5.14 20.36 -25.17
N ILE A 441 -5.05 21.21 -24.14
CA ILE A 441 -4.29 22.46 -24.15
C ILE A 441 -2.75 22.25 -24.11
N ALA A 442 -2.27 21.03 -23.86
CA ALA A 442 -0.86 20.78 -23.62
C ALA A 442 -0.03 20.71 -24.91
N SER A 443 0.79 21.74 -25.15
CA SER A 443 1.75 21.78 -26.26
C SER A 443 2.82 20.69 -26.16
N ASN A 444 3.44 20.32 -27.29
CA ASN A 444 4.56 19.37 -27.29
C ASN A 444 5.76 19.83 -26.44
N LYS A 445 5.97 21.15 -26.30
CA LYS A 445 7.02 21.70 -25.44
C LYS A 445 6.67 21.51 -23.96
N LEU A 446 5.41 21.78 -23.59
CA LEU A 446 4.92 21.52 -22.24
C LEU A 446 5.03 20.03 -21.88
N LYS A 447 4.55 19.12 -22.75
CA LYS A 447 4.66 17.66 -22.51
C LYS A 447 6.10 17.22 -22.22
N LYS A 448 7.09 17.74 -22.96
CA LYS A 448 8.52 17.49 -22.70
C LYS A 448 8.99 18.10 -21.38
N ALA A 449 8.65 19.37 -21.13
CA ALA A 449 9.00 20.07 -19.90
C ALA A 449 8.49 19.31 -18.67
N CYS A 450 7.28 18.74 -18.70
CA CYS A 450 6.75 17.91 -17.62
C CYS A 450 7.56 16.63 -17.40
N CYS A 451 7.94 15.93 -18.48
CA CYS A 451 8.78 14.73 -18.37
C CYS A 451 10.14 15.03 -17.73
N ILE A 452 10.71 16.20 -18.03
CA ILE A 452 11.99 16.66 -17.49
C ILE A 452 11.86 17.15 -16.05
N SER A 453 10.86 17.99 -15.77
CA SER A 453 10.63 18.56 -14.44
C SER A 453 10.42 17.49 -13.36
N LEU A 454 9.79 16.38 -13.73
CA LEU A 454 9.58 15.23 -12.85
C LEU A 454 10.89 14.58 -12.36
N LEU A 455 12.01 14.82 -13.06
CA LEU A 455 13.33 14.33 -12.66
C LEU A 455 13.98 15.16 -11.57
N SER A 456 13.46 16.34 -11.20
CA SER A 456 14.07 17.17 -10.16
C SER A 456 13.99 16.52 -8.78
N THR A 457 14.91 16.89 -7.88
CA THR A 457 14.88 16.45 -6.49
C THR A 457 13.55 16.77 -5.81
N PHE A 458 12.97 17.95 -6.10
CA PHE A 458 11.66 18.35 -5.59
C PHE A 458 10.55 17.35 -6.01
N SER A 459 10.46 17.05 -7.30
CA SER A 459 9.43 16.14 -7.83
C SER A 459 9.62 14.70 -7.33
N GLN A 460 10.88 14.27 -7.17
CA GLN A 460 11.21 12.98 -6.56
C GLN A 460 10.78 12.91 -5.10
N LEU A 461 11.00 13.99 -4.33
CA LEU A 461 10.57 14.09 -2.94
C LEU A 461 9.04 14.09 -2.83
N SER A 462 8.34 14.82 -3.70
CA SER A 462 6.87 14.77 -3.78
C SER A 462 6.37 13.36 -4.08
N ALA A 463 7.03 12.62 -4.98
CA ALA A 463 6.69 11.23 -5.25
C ALA A 463 6.90 10.30 -4.05
N GLU A 464 7.96 10.49 -3.27
CA GLU A 464 8.16 9.74 -2.02
C GLU A 464 7.07 10.05 -0.98
N LEU A 465 6.58 11.29 -0.90
CA LEU A 465 5.50 11.67 0.01
C LEU A 465 4.15 11.06 -0.38
N GLU A 466 3.84 11.01 -1.67
CA GLU A 466 2.57 10.48 -2.20
C GLU A 466 2.56 8.96 -2.39
N GLY A 467 3.68 8.38 -2.78
CA GLY A 467 3.80 6.95 -3.09
C GLY A 467 3.74 6.08 -1.83
N ARG A 468 3.47 4.79 -2.00
CA ARG A 468 3.43 3.82 -0.89
C ARG A 468 4.71 2.99 -0.87
N SER A 469 5.35 2.92 0.29
CA SER A 469 6.55 2.09 0.48
C SER A 469 6.13 0.64 0.72
N TYR A 470 6.71 -0.29 -0.05
CA TYR A 470 6.53 -1.73 0.15
C TYR A 470 7.75 -2.33 0.84
N GLY A 471 7.54 -3.44 1.55
CA GLY A 471 8.58 -4.11 2.34
C GLY A 471 9.87 -4.38 1.57
N SER A 472 9.86 -4.53 0.25
CA SER A 472 11.06 -4.73 -0.59
C SER A 472 11.84 -3.45 -0.96
N GLY A 473 11.50 -2.30 -0.40
CA GLY A 473 12.09 -1.00 -0.73
C GLY A 473 11.55 -0.37 -2.02
N VAL A 474 10.52 -0.95 -2.64
CA VAL A 474 9.88 -0.40 -3.85
C VAL A 474 8.89 0.70 -3.47
N LEU A 475 8.93 1.83 -4.17
CA LEU A 475 7.91 2.87 -4.11
C LEU A 475 6.81 2.56 -5.13
N LYS A 476 5.61 2.29 -4.66
CA LYS A 476 4.44 2.03 -5.51
C LYS A 476 3.59 3.30 -5.63
N ILE A 477 3.39 3.76 -6.86
CA ILE A 477 2.61 4.96 -7.17
C ILE A 477 1.31 4.53 -7.83
N GLU A 478 0.21 4.47 -7.07
CA GLU A 478 -1.12 4.23 -7.64
C GLU A 478 -1.64 5.47 -8.37
N PRO A 479 -2.63 5.35 -9.29
CA PRO A 479 -3.06 6.49 -10.12
C PRO A 479 -3.39 7.75 -9.32
N THR A 480 -4.09 7.63 -8.19
CA THR A 480 -4.42 8.77 -7.33
C THR A 480 -3.19 9.40 -6.69
N ALA A 481 -2.23 8.59 -6.22
CA ALA A 481 -0.96 9.11 -5.70
C ALA A 481 -0.17 9.81 -6.81
N GLY A 482 -0.09 9.20 -8.00
CA GLY A 482 0.58 9.79 -9.17
C GLY A 482 -0.02 11.14 -9.56
N LYS A 483 -1.35 11.27 -9.51
CA LYS A 483 -2.07 12.51 -9.80
C LYS A 483 -1.69 13.65 -8.88
N ASN A 484 -1.33 13.35 -7.64
CA ASN A 484 -0.96 14.33 -6.62
C ASN A 484 0.53 14.69 -6.61
N ILE A 485 1.38 14.00 -7.38
CA ILE A 485 2.80 14.33 -7.46
C ILE A 485 2.96 15.73 -8.05
N SER A 486 3.68 16.58 -7.32
CA SER A 486 4.00 17.94 -7.72
C SER A 486 5.30 18.00 -8.52
N PHE A 487 5.36 18.92 -9.47
CA PHE A 487 6.55 19.26 -10.26
C PHE A 487 6.45 20.72 -10.69
N LEU A 488 7.57 21.29 -11.15
CA LEU A 488 7.67 22.73 -11.42
C LEU A 488 7.50 23.03 -12.91
N ILE A 489 6.54 23.87 -13.25
CA ILE A 489 6.31 24.42 -14.59
C ILE A 489 6.00 25.91 -14.47
N LYS A 490 6.88 26.73 -15.04
CA LYS A 490 6.70 28.16 -15.17
C LYS A 490 6.58 28.50 -16.66
N ASP A 491 5.54 29.22 -17.06
CA ASP A 491 5.17 29.39 -18.48
C ASP A 491 6.29 29.95 -19.36
N ASP A 492 7.02 30.95 -18.86
CA ASP A 492 8.16 31.58 -19.52
C ASP A 492 9.38 30.64 -19.67
N LEU A 493 9.47 29.58 -18.86
CA LEU A 493 10.58 28.64 -18.86
C LEU A 493 10.30 27.32 -19.61
N ILE A 494 9.05 27.07 -20.02
CA ILE A 494 8.67 25.82 -20.72
C ILE A 494 9.59 25.56 -21.92
N HIS A 495 9.89 26.61 -22.68
CA HIS A 495 10.73 26.50 -23.86
C HIS A 495 12.15 26.02 -23.51
N GLU A 496 12.81 26.72 -22.60
CA GLU A 496 14.18 26.45 -22.18
C GLU A 496 14.29 25.08 -21.51
N LEU A 497 13.37 24.74 -20.60
CA LEU A 497 13.33 23.43 -19.95
C LEU A 497 13.17 22.31 -20.99
N SER A 498 12.31 22.51 -22.00
CA SER A 498 12.12 21.53 -23.07
C SER A 498 13.35 21.35 -23.97
N ASN A 499 14.25 22.34 -24.05
CA ASN A 499 15.48 22.25 -24.84
C ASN A 499 16.53 21.32 -24.20
N LEU A 500 16.48 21.12 -22.88
CA LEU A 500 17.33 20.14 -22.17
C LEU A 500 17.01 18.68 -22.56
N SER A 501 15.91 18.46 -23.28
CA SER A 501 15.41 17.13 -23.66
C SER A 501 16.47 16.24 -24.32
N LYS A 502 17.32 16.77 -25.20
CA LYS A 502 18.34 15.95 -25.91
C LYS A 502 19.42 15.45 -24.94
N GLU A 503 19.95 16.33 -24.10
CA GLU A 503 21.00 16.03 -23.15
C GLU A 503 20.51 15.06 -22.07
N ILE A 504 19.34 15.33 -21.49
CA ILE A 504 18.71 14.45 -20.50
C ILE A 504 18.41 13.06 -21.08
N ASP A 505 17.92 13.00 -22.32
CA ASP A 505 17.67 11.71 -22.96
C ASP A 505 18.97 10.89 -23.13
N GLN A 506 20.11 11.51 -23.42
CA GLN A 506 21.41 10.83 -23.46
C GLN A 506 21.85 10.32 -22.09
N LEU A 507 21.82 11.18 -21.06
CA LEU A 507 22.16 10.79 -19.69
C LEU A 507 21.32 9.59 -19.23
N LEU A 508 20.01 9.62 -19.47
CA LEU A 508 19.11 8.53 -19.12
C LEU A 508 19.33 7.25 -19.94
N LEU A 509 19.78 7.35 -21.20
CA LEU A 509 20.14 6.18 -22.01
C LEU A 509 21.40 5.47 -21.48
N ASN A 510 22.34 6.25 -20.94
CA ASN A 510 23.58 5.77 -20.31
C ASN A 510 23.39 5.32 -18.85
N ASN A 511 22.18 5.44 -18.30
CA ASN A 511 21.86 5.22 -16.88
C ASN A 511 22.54 6.22 -15.92
N GLU A 512 22.90 7.41 -16.40
CA GLU A 512 23.47 8.50 -15.60
C GLU A 512 22.35 9.33 -14.94
N THR A 513 21.55 8.67 -14.12
CA THR A 513 20.30 9.25 -13.59
C THR A 513 20.52 10.40 -12.60
N SER A 514 21.58 10.31 -11.79
CA SER A 514 22.01 11.39 -10.89
C SER A 514 22.42 12.65 -11.66
N ASN A 515 23.11 12.48 -12.80
CA ASN A 515 23.52 13.60 -13.65
C ASN A 515 22.29 14.27 -14.30
N ALA A 516 21.32 13.47 -14.76
CA ALA A 516 20.06 14.00 -15.28
C ALA A 516 19.28 14.80 -14.21
N THR A 517 19.20 14.28 -12.98
CA THR A 517 18.58 14.97 -11.84
C THR A 517 19.30 16.29 -11.54
N ALA A 518 20.64 16.25 -11.45
CA ALA A 518 21.46 17.41 -11.14
C ALA A 518 21.33 18.52 -12.21
N LEU A 519 21.21 18.14 -13.49
CA LEU A 519 21.00 19.09 -14.58
C LEU A 519 19.66 19.82 -14.45
N VAL A 520 18.59 19.11 -14.09
CA VAL A 520 17.26 19.72 -13.87
C VAL A 520 17.24 20.60 -12.63
N ASP A 521 17.83 20.13 -11.53
CA ASP A 521 17.94 20.92 -10.30
C ASP A 521 18.74 22.20 -10.52
N LYS A 522 19.88 22.10 -11.23
CA LYS A 522 20.69 23.26 -11.60
C LYS A 522 19.89 24.25 -12.43
N PHE A 523 19.15 23.78 -13.43
CA PHE A 523 18.28 24.67 -14.22
C PHE A 523 17.28 25.43 -13.34
N PHE A 524 16.64 24.77 -12.37
CA PHE A 524 15.70 25.44 -11.46
C PHE A 524 16.37 26.44 -10.51
N VAL A 525 17.58 26.14 -10.04
CA VAL A 525 18.39 27.07 -9.24
C VAL A 525 18.78 28.30 -10.06
N ASP A 526 19.35 28.09 -11.25
CA ASP A 526 19.84 29.16 -12.12
C ASP A 526 18.69 30.09 -12.56
N LYS A 527 17.45 29.58 -12.62
CA LYS A 527 16.24 30.33 -12.94
C LYS A 527 15.49 30.89 -11.73
N GLY A 528 16.02 30.69 -10.52
CA GLY A 528 15.46 31.24 -9.28
C GLY A 528 14.13 30.64 -8.86
N LEU A 529 13.86 29.37 -9.20
CA LEU A 529 12.67 28.65 -8.71
C LEU A 529 12.86 28.13 -7.29
N PHE A 530 14.11 27.88 -6.89
CA PHE A 530 14.53 27.69 -5.51
C PHE A 530 16.04 27.93 -5.41
N SER A 531 16.52 28.29 -4.23
CA SER A 531 17.93 28.54 -3.93
C SER A 531 18.74 27.25 -3.78
N LEU A 532 20.08 27.38 -3.74
CA LEU A 532 20.97 26.25 -3.45
C LEU A 532 20.74 25.65 -2.05
N ASP A 533 20.37 26.46 -1.05
CA ASP A 533 20.13 25.98 0.30
C ASP A 533 18.78 25.27 0.43
N GLU A 534 17.77 25.73 -0.30
CA GLU A 534 16.51 25.00 -0.47
C GLU A 534 16.76 23.65 -1.16
N LEU A 535 17.58 23.62 -2.22
CA LEU A 535 17.96 22.37 -2.88
C LEU A 535 18.67 21.39 -1.94
N LYS A 536 19.59 21.87 -1.09
CA LYS A 536 20.25 21.03 -0.07
C LYS A 536 19.22 20.42 0.89
N SER A 537 18.25 21.23 1.32
CA SER A 537 17.16 20.77 2.20
C SER A 537 16.29 19.72 1.52
N LEU A 538 15.92 19.93 0.26
CA LEU A 538 15.18 18.95 -0.54
C LEU A 538 15.95 17.63 -0.71
N LYS A 539 17.25 17.68 -1.01
CA LYS A 539 18.10 16.48 -1.13
C LYS A 539 18.17 15.71 0.18
N LYS A 540 18.30 16.43 1.30
CA LYS A 540 18.30 15.85 2.66
C LYS A 540 16.97 15.15 2.95
N GLY A 541 15.84 15.78 2.63
CA GLY A 541 14.52 15.18 2.76
C GLY A 541 14.34 13.93 1.92
N LEU A 542 14.72 14.01 0.64
CA LEU A 542 14.64 12.88 -0.29
C LEU A 542 15.47 11.69 0.21
N PHE A 543 16.69 11.96 0.67
CA PHE A 543 17.56 10.95 1.27
C PHE A 543 16.91 10.30 2.50
N ARG A 544 16.31 11.08 3.40
CA ARG A 544 15.65 10.55 4.60
C ARG A 544 14.46 9.66 4.28
N LEU A 545 13.58 10.07 3.36
CA LEU A 545 12.44 9.23 2.96
C LEU A 545 12.86 7.96 2.24
N ARG A 546 13.89 8.03 1.38
CA ARG A 546 14.47 6.83 0.76
C ARG A 546 15.09 5.91 1.79
N LYS A 547 15.88 6.46 2.73
CA LYS A 547 16.45 5.67 3.83
C LYS A 547 15.34 4.96 4.61
N ASP A 548 14.26 5.64 4.99
CA ASP A 548 13.10 5.02 5.64
C ASP A 548 12.43 3.94 4.77
N ARG A 549 12.29 4.18 3.47
CA ARG A 549 11.74 3.20 2.51
C ARG A 549 12.57 1.92 2.41
N TYR A 550 13.90 2.02 2.54
CA TYR A 550 14.82 0.88 2.46
C TYR A 550 15.17 0.25 3.82
N LYS A 551 14.77 0.86 4.95
CA LYS A 551 14.95 0.28 6.29
C LYS A 551 14.38 -1.14 6.34
N GLY A 552 15.16 -2.09 6.86
CA GLY A 552 14.78 -3.50 6.98
C GLY A 552 14.93 -4.35 5.71
N VAL A 553 15.51 -3.79 4.63
CA VAL A 553 15.72 -4.51 3.35
C VAL A 553 17.19 -4.56 2.95
N LYS A 554 17.81 -3.38 2.84
CA LYS A 554 19.20 -3.12 2.43
C LYS A 554 19.64 -1.78 3.02
N ASN A 555 20.94 -1.58 3.18
CA ASN A 555 21.46 -0.25 3.45
C ASN A 555 21.26 0.61 2.20
N TYR A 556 20.57 1.75 2.37
CA TYR A 556 20.56 2.81 1.38
C TYR A 556 21.67 3.78 1.79
N GLU A 557 22.77 3.74 1.04
CA GLU A 557 23.94 4.62 1.20
C GLU A 557 23.81 5.85 0.31
#